data_AF-A0A831JY25-F1
#
_entry.id   AF-A0A831JY25-F1
#
_cell.length_a   1.000
_cell.length_b   1.000
_cell.length_c   1.000
_cell.angle_alpha   90.00
_cell.angle_beta   90.00
_cell.angle_gamma   90.00
#
_symmetry.space_group_name_H-M   'P 1'
#
loop_
_entity.id
_entity.type
_entity.pdbx_description
1 polymer ?
#
loop_
_entity_poly.entity_id
_entity_poly.type
_entity_poly.pdbx_seq_one_letter_code
_entity_poly.pdbx_strand_id
1 'polypeptide(L)'
;MGESIMFTGLIETVGTLQSFSSKNDYKVMQIHSDFSHTELELGESIACDGACLTVISFDKNSFTVEVSKETSERTIISQYKTGQQINLERAMKLGGRMGGHMVSGHIDCRGQIKSISPVGNSL
;
A
#
# COMPACT_ATOMS: atom_id res chain seq x y z
N MET A 1 -23.13 -2.78 8.00
CA MET A 1 -22.78 -2.95 6.58
C MET A 1 -21.56 -2.07 6.37
N GLY A 2 -20.38 -2.67 6.43
CA GLY A 2 -19.12 -1.92 6.39
C GLY A 2 -18.97 -1.22 5.05
N GLU A 3 -18.57 0.05 5.08
CA GLU A 3 -18.19 0.77 3.87
C GLU A 3 -17.12 -0.06 3.16
N SER A 4 -17.42 -0.46 1.92
CA SER A 4 -16.42 -1.11 1.09
C SER A 4 -15.39 -0.05 0.73
N ILE A 5 -14.24 -0.06 1.40
CA ILE A 5 -13.07 0.71 1.01
C ILE A 5 -12.66 0.25 -0.39
N MET A 6 -12.41 1.20 -1.30
CA MET A 6 -12.04 0.89 -2.67
C MET A 6 -10.98 1.84 -3.20
N PHE A 7 -10.16 1.31 -4.09
CA PHE A 7 -9.07 1.98 -4.80
C PHE A 7 -9.36 1.94 -6.31
N THR A 8 -8.55 2.66 -7.08
CA THR A 8 -8.69 2.78 -8.54
C THR A 8 -7.58 2.03 -9.30
N GLY A 9 -6.50 1.63 -8.62
CA GLY A 9 -5.30 1.07 -9.24
C GLY A 9 -4.41 2.13 -9.89
N LEU A 10 -4.61 3.41 -9.54
CA LEU A 10 -3.79 4.52 -10.01
C LEU A 10 -2.86 4.96 -8.88
N ILE A 11 -1.59 4.57 -9.00
CA ILE A 11 -0.57 4.89 -8.00
C ILE A 11 -0.38 6.41 -7.93
N GLU A 12 -0.54 6.98 -6.74
CA GLU A 12 -0.42 8.42 -6.53
C GLU A 12 1.01 8.84 -6.20
N THR A 13 1.76 7.99 -5.48
CA THR A 13 3.16 8.21 -5.15
C THR A 13 3.90 6.91 -4.86
N VAL A 14 5.22 6.99 -4.73
CA VAL A 14 6.09 5.89 -4.32
C VAL A 14 6.70 6.25 -2.97
N GLY A 15 6.40 5.44 -1.96
CA GLY A 15 6.98 5.57 -0.63
C GLY A 15 8.25 4.73 -0.45
N THR A 16 8.99 5.00 0.62
CA THR A 16 10.18 4.24 1.00
C THR A 16 10.00 3.63 2.39
N LEU A 17 10.18 2.31 2.51
CA LEU A 17 10.14 1.62 3.81
C LEU A 17 11.30 2.08 4.70
N GLN A 18 11.00 2.74 5.81
CA GLN A 18 12.02 3.17 6.78
C GLN A 18 12.32 2.08 7.80
N SER A 19 11.29 1.45 8.34
CA SER A 19 11.44 0.38 9.33
C SER A 19 10.40 -0.71 9.15
N PHE A 20 10.80 -1.94 9.47
CA PHE A 20 9.93 -3.11 9.44
C PHE A 20 10.25 -4.01 10.63
N SER A 21 9.31 -4.12 11.56
CA SER A 21 9.50 -4.85 12.81
C SER A 21 8.35 -5.82 13.07
N SER A 22 8.58 -6.81 13.93
CA SER A 22 7.53 -7.72 14.40
C SER A 22 7.02 -7.25 15.76
N LYS A 23 5.70 -7.23 15.93
CA LYS A 23 5.05 -6.93 17.21
C LYS A 23 3.90 -7.93 17.39
N ASN A 24 4.09 -8.90 18.29
CA ASN A 24 3.19 -10.04 18.43
C ASN A 24 2.98 -10.76 17.07
N ASP A 25 1.72 -10.98 16.68
CA ASP A 25 1.33 -11.61 15.42
C ASP A 25 1.28 -10.64 14.22
N TYR A 26 1.67 -9.38 14.42
CA TYR A 26 1.64 -8.34 13.40
C TYR A 26 3.06 -7.93 12.99
N LYS A 27 3.17 -7.40 11.78
CA LYS A 27 4.32 -6.60 11.38
C LYS A 27 3.96 -5.12 11.45
N VAL A 28 4.90 -4.29 11.87
CA VAL A 28 4.76 -2.84 11.89
C VAL A 28 5.68 -2.26 10.84
N MET A 29 5.10 -1.52 9.89
CA MET A 29 5.82 -0.85 8.81
C MET A 29 5.71 0.66 8.97
N GLN A 30 6.84 1.35 8.99
CA GLN A 30 6.88 2.80 8.86
C GLN A 30 7.37 3.16 7.46
N ILE A 31 6.59 3.95 6.74
CA ILE A 31 6.80 4.28 5.33
C ILE A 31 6.95 5.80 5.23
N HIS A 32 8.08 6.24 4.66
CA HIS A 32 8.26 7.61 4.23
C HIS A 32 7.46 7.83 2.94
N SER A 33 6.67 8.90 2.87
CA SER A 33 5.88 9.23 1.69
C SER A 33 5.47 10.69 1.69
N ASP A 34 5.36 11.29 0.51
CA ASP A 34 4.84 12.64 0.34
C ASP A 34 3.36 12.78 0.74
N PHE A 35 2.65 11.67 0.98
CA PHE A 35 1.30 11.70 1.55
C PHE A 35 1.25 12.40 2.90
N SER A 36 2.31 12.37 3.70
CA SER A 36 2.35 13.06 4.98
C SER A 36 2.41 14.58 4.87
N HIS A 37 2.61 15.13 3.66
CA HIS A 37 2.44 16.55 3.38
C HIS A 37 0.98 16.94 3.10
N THR A 38 0.09 15.95 3.06
CA THR A 38 -1.37 16.11 2.94
C THR A 38 -2.07 15.67 4.21
N GLU A 39 -3.34 16.04 4.39
CA GLU A 39 -4.17 15.66 5.55
C GLU A 39 -4.38 14.14 5.60
N LEU A 40 -3.41 13.40 6.14
CA LEU A 40 -3.59 12.00 6.55
C LEU A 40 -4.46 11.93 7.79
N GLU A 41 -5.32 10.93 7.86
CA GLU A 41 -6.17 10.68 9.04
C GLU A 41 -5.82 9.34 9.70
N LEU A 42 -5.94 9.28 11.04
CA LEU A 42 -5.84 8.01 11.74
C LEU A 42 -7.01 7.11 11.33
N GLY A 43 -6.74 5.86 11.00
CA GLY A 43 -7.75 4.95 10.46
C GLY A 43 -7.93 5.04 8.94
N GLU A 44 -7.23 5.96 8.26
CA GLU A 44 -7.27 6.04 6.80
C GLU A 44 -6.70 4.75 6.18
N SER A 45 -7.29 4.36 5.05
CA SER A 45 -6.88 3.17 4.30
C SER A 45 -6.02 3.53 3.11
N ILE A 46 -4.82 2.95 3.07
CA ILE A 46 -3.82 3.17 2.02
C ILE A 46 -3.45 1.80 1.44
N ALA A 47 -3.53 1.68 0.12
CA ALA A 47 -3.00 0.52 -0.59
C ALA A 47 -1.47 0.63 -0.68
N CYS A 48 -0.77 -0.35 -0.12
CA CYS A 48 0.69 -0.49 -0.18
C CYS A 48 1.03 -1.67 -1.09
N ASP A 49 1.58 -1.39 -2.28
CA ASP A 49 1.69 -2.37 -3.39
C ASP A 49 0.38 -3.14 -3.60
N GLY A 50 -0.73 -2.40 -3.55
CA GLY A 50 -2.09 -2.93 -3.71
C GLY A 50 -2.71 -3.50 -2.44
N ALA A 51 -1.97 -3.80 -1.37
CA ALA A 51 -2.56 -4.32 -0.14
C ALA A 51 -3.18 -3.19 0.69
N CYS A 52 -4.49 -3.26 0.97
CA CYS A 52 -5.18 -2.29 1.83
C CYS A 52 -4.68 -2.40 3.27
N LEU A 53 -4.11 -1.32 3.79
CA LEU A 53 -3.59 -1.22 5.16
C LEU A 53 -4.10 0.05 5.84
N THR A 54 -4.31 -0.04 7.15
CA THR A 54 -4.86 1.06 7.96
C THR A 54 -3.74 1.83 8.66
N VAL A 55 -3.76 3.16 8.52
CA VAL A 55 -2.84 4.07 9.20
C VAL A 55 -3.11 4.05 10.71
N ILE A 56 -2.10 3.67 11.50
CA ILE A 56 -2.17 3.63 12.97
C ILE A 56 -1.42 4.80 13.64
N SER A 57 -0.49 5.43 12.93
CA SER A 57 0.17 6.67 13.33
C SER A 57 0.81 7.33 12.12
N PHE A 58 1.06 8.63 12.20
CA PHE A 58 1.81 9.37 11.17
C PHE A 58 2.49 10.58 11.78
N ASP A 59 3.51 11.06 11.08
CA ASP A 59 4.23 12.30 11.35
C ASP A 59 4.30 13.13 10.05
N LYS A 60 5.16 14.15 10.03
CA LYS A 60 5.27 15.08 8.88
C LYS A 60 5.76 14.41 7.59
N ASN A 61 6.51 13.32 7.69
CA ASN A 61 7.23 12.70 6.59
C ASN A 61 6.88 11.22 6.40
N SER A 62 6.22 10.60 7.37
CA SER A 62 5.99 9.15 7.38
C SER A 62 4.65 8.78 7.99
N PHE A 63 4.15 7.60 7.61
CA PHE A 63 3.02 6.96 8.26
C PHE A 63 3.37 5.52 8.64
N THR A 64 2.64 4.98 9.61
CA THR A 64 2.84 3.64 10.15
C THR A 64 1.56 2.83 9.98
N VAL A 65 1.73 1.58 9.57
CA VAL A 65 0.65 0.60 9.42
C VAL A 65 1.00 -0.70 10.14
N GLU A 66 -0.03 -1.42 10.57
CA GLU A 66 0.08 -2.80 11.04
C GLU A 66 -0.35 -3.77 9.93
N VAL A 67 0.45 -4.80 9.71
CA VAL A 67 0.23 -5.83 8.71
C VAL A 67 -0.10 -7.12 9.43
N SER A 68 -1.30 -7.65 9.15
CA SER A 68 -1.73 -8.93 9.69
C SER A 68 -0.85 -10.07 9.17
N LYS A 69 -0.88 -11.20 9.89
CA LYS A 69 -0.21 -12.43 9.44
C LYS A 69 -0.69 -12.87 8.04
N GLU A 70 -2.01 -12.87 7.80
CA GLU A 70 -2.59 -13.24 6.49
C GLU A 70 -2.04 -12.33 5.38
N THR A 71 -2.10 -11.00 5.58
CA THR A 71 -1.59 -10.04 4.59
C THR A 71 -0.10 -10.24 4.34
N SER A 72 0.69 -10.45 5.39
CA SER A 72 2.11 -10.73 5.27
C SER A 72 2.36 -12.01 4.44
N GLU A 73 1.63 -13.09 4.70
CA GLU A 73 1.79 -14.38 3.99
C GLU A 73 1.26 -14.36 2.55
N ARG A 74 0.21 -13.58 2.27
CA ARG A 74 -0.40 -13.48 0.92
C ARG A 74 0.31 -12.49 -0.02
N THR A 75 0.99 -11.49 0.52
CA THR A 75 1.57 -10.39 -0.26
C THR A 75 3.09 -10.41 -0.28
N ILE A 76 3.72 -9.63 -1.16
CA ILE A 76 5.18 -9.51 -1.20
C ILE A 76 5.78 -8.82 0.05
N ILE A 77 4.95 -8.24 0.92
CA ILE A 77 5.37 -7.49 2.11
C ILE A 77 6.26 -8.32 3.03
N SER A 78 6.05 -9.65 3.13
CA SER A 78 6.94 -10.50 3.95
C SER A 78 8.40 -10.50 3.51
N GLN A 79 8.69 -10.06 2.29
CA GLN A 79 10.02 -10.03 1.68
C GLN A 79 10.66 -8.64 1.72
N TYR A 80 9.93 -7.64 2.22
CA TYR A 80 10.41 -6.27 2.29
C TYR A 80 11.64 -6.12 3.18
N LYS A 81 12.44 -5.12 2.83
CA LYS A 81 13.62 -4.67 3.57
C LYS A 81 13.58 -3.15 3.66
N THR A 82 14.21 -2.58 4.68
CA THR A 82 14.41 -1.12 4.75
C THR A 82 15.03 -0.61 3.44
N GLY A 83 14.50 0.51 2.94
CA GLY A 83 14.85 1.09 1.65
C GLY A 83 13.98 0.62 0.48
N GLN A 84 13.15 -0.40 0.66
CA GLN A 84 12.21 -0.88 -0.36
C GLN A 84 11.28 0.27 -0.81
N GLN A 85 11.14 0.42 -2.14
CA GLN A 85 10.16 1.30 -2.75
C GLN A 85 8.80 0.60 -2.77
N ILE A 86 7.73 1.33 -2.43
CA ILE A 86 6.37 0.81 -2.29
C ILE A 86 5.44 1.73 -3.07
N ASN A 87 4.61 1.18 -3.95
CA ASN A 87 3.57 1.94 -4.62
C ASN A 87 2.44 2.26 -3.63
N LEU A 88 2.01 3.52 -3.59
CA LEU A 88 1.00 4.00 -2.64
C LEU A 88 -0.19 4.64 -3.35
N GLU A 89 -1.38 4.29 -2.88
CA GLU A 89 -2.68 4.84 -3.33
C GLU A 89 -3.62 4.98 -2.14
N ARG A 90 -4.28 6.13 -1.99
CA ARG A 90 -5.30 6.34 -0.95
C ARG A 90 -6.63 5.74 -1.37
N ALA A 91 -7.45 5.39 -0.38
CA ALA A 91 -8.83 5.02 -0.62
C ALA A 91 -9.58 6.16 -1.35
N MET A 92 -10.40 5.78 -2.33
CA MET A 92 -11.17 6.72 -3.12
C MET A 92 -12.22 7.42 -2.24
N LYS A 93 -12.22 8.77 -2.24
CA LYS A 93 -13.29 9.56 -1.62
C LYS A 93 -14.62 9.30 -2.33
N LEU A 94 -15.73 9.34 -1.59
CA LEU A 94 -17.07 9.24 -2.17
C LEU A 94 -17.27 10.35 -3.22
N GLY A 95 -17.68 9.97 -4.44
CA GLY A 95 -17.82 10.91 -5.56
C GLY A 95 -16.49 11.32 -6.22
N GLY A 96 -15.37 10.70 -5.82
CA GLY A 96 -14.07 10.86 -6.47
C GLY A 96 -14.05 10.37 -7.92
N ARG A 97 -13.01 10.76 -8.66
CA ARG A 97 -12.85 10.35 -10.06
C ARG A 97 -12.38 8.89 -10.12
N MET A 98 -13.12 8.05 -10.86
CA MET A 98 -12.73 6.67 -11.16
C MET A 98 -12.04 6.61 -12.52
N GLY A 99 -10.72 6.84 -12.54
CA GLY A 99 -9.93 6.82 -13.77
C GLY A 99 -9.43 5.43 -14.19
N GLY A 100 -9.20 4.55 -13.21
CA GLY A 100 -8.80 3.16 -13.43
C GLY A 100 -9.99 2.20 -13.35
N HIS A 101 -9.92 1.22 -12.46
CA HIS A 101 -10.99 0.25 -12.22
C HIS A 101 -11.11 -0.03 -10.72
N MET A 102 -12.12 -0.81 -10.35
CA MET A 102 -12.40 -1.12 -8.95
C MET A 102 -11.36 -2.09 -8.40
N VAL A 103 -10.54 -1.61 -7.47
CA VAL A 103 -9.54 -2.41 -6.76
C VAL A 103 -9.94 -2.48 -5.30
N SER A 104 -10.11 -3.69 -4.76
CA SER A 104 -10.51 -3.92 -3.37
C SER A 104 -9.37 -3.69 -2.37
N GLY A 105 -8.14 -3.92 -2.82
CA GLY A 105 -6.96 -4.01 -1.98
C GLY A 105 -6.83 -5.31 -1.17
N HIS A 106 -7.69 -6.30 -1.43
CA HIS A 106 -7.54 -7.67 -0.92
C HIS A 106 -6.73 -8.50 -1.91
N ILE A 107 -5.51 -8.86 -1.53
CA ILE A 107 -4.59 -9.58 -2.40
C ILE A 107 -4.84 -11.09 -2.31
N ASP A 108 -5.17 -11.71 -3.43
CA ASP A 108 -5.42 -13.16 -3.51
C ASP A 108 -4.13 -13.98 -3.43
N CYS A 109 -3.11 -13.58 -4.19
CA CYS A 109 -1.87 -14.34 -4.34
C CYS A 109 -0.70 -13.48 -4.84
N ARG A 110 0.49 -14.09 -4.88
CA ARG A 110 1.71 -13.49 -5.43
C ARG A 110 1.94 -14.00 -6.85
N GLY A 111 2.19 -13.09 -7.79
CA GLY A 111 2.69 -13.41 -9.12
C GLY A 111 4.22 -13.41 -9.16
N GLN A 112 4.81 -14.23 -10.03
CA GLN A 112 6.24 -14.17 -10.35
C GLN A 112 6.42 -13.75 -11.81
N ILE A 113 7.11 -12.65 -12.04
CA ILE A 113 7.51 -12.22 -13.38
C ILE A 113 8.51 -13.24 -13.94
N LYS A 114 8.17 -13.91 -15.04
CA LYS A 114 9.03 -14.92 -15.69
C LYS A 114 9.97 -14.33 -16.75
N SER A 115 9.50 -13.31 -17.46
CA SER A 115 10.26 -12.61 -18.50
C SER A 115 9.72 -11.19 -18.67
N ILE A 116 10.59 -10.28 -19.08
CA ILE A 116 10.25 -8.91 -19.50
C ILE A 116 10.87 -8.72 -20.88
N SER A 117 10.11 -8.24 -21.85
CA SER A 117 10.55 -8.11 -23.25
C SER A 117 9.95 -6.86 -23.88
N PRO A 118 10.80 -5.92 -24.37
CA PRO A 118 10.33 -4.66 -24.92
C PRO A 118 9.39 -4.78 -26.11
N VAL A 119 8.35 -3.94 -26.14
CA VAL A 119 7.43 -3.80 -27.27
C VAL A 119 7.20 -2.32 -27.56
N GLY A 120 7.83 -1.80 -28.62
CA GLY A 120 7.74 -0.39 -28.99
C GLY A 120 8.38 0.52 -27.94
N ASN A 121 7.62 1.48 -27.41
CA ASN A 121 8.05 2.35 -26.31
C ASN A 121 7.74 1.78 -24.92
N SER A 122 7.25 0.53 -24.86
CA SER A 122 7.02 -0.20 -23.62
C SER A 122 8.19 -1.15 -23.33
N LEU A 123 8.47 -1.37 -22.04
CA LEU A 123 9.34 -2.45 -21.56
C LEU A 123 8.79 -3.85 -21.90
#